data_AF-V6Z338-F1
#
_entry.id   AF-V6Z338-F1
#
_cell.length_a   1.000
_cell.length_b   1.000
_cell.length_c   1.000
_cell.angle_alpha   90.00
_cell.angle_beta   90.00
_cell.angle_gamma   90.00
#
_symmetry.space_group_name_H-M   'P 1'
#
loop_
_entity.id
_entity.type
_entity.pdbx_description
1 polymer ?
#
loop_
_entity_poly.entity_id
_entity_poly.type
_entity_poly.pdbx_seq_one_letter_code
_entity_poly.pdbx_strand_id
1 'polypeptide(L)'
;MKKRNLVLNIFLSSIILSFNNLPMQVKANENADVRYNILLKNPESVDDIEMNFEKQGIKVTDKIPEINFLTVSTNKSIDEIRELNDSYIEEIVANNTLTVKPNITYLYGENVYTNNSFDFWSNQWDMQKSISTGTKFRHKSTGKATIGVIDSGITYDNPQIYSNIISVKNFTADLDTGVVDEQNIIDKTGHATSVVGQISSNGEYKGIAPGMKIRMYRVFDEGNAQDQWILKAIIQAAKDDVDVINLSLGEYLLENSTDEDDNTALVNIYQRAINYAYNQGSVVVASVGDEGIDLDNQAELKDYLGSLNGKDYKQVDGFVRDIPAELDNIVTVGSVDDDDYISSFSNRGSSVDIYATGGGTKALAEVGYENWVSKKLYEKDWVIVPTLEGKFTYAYGTSIATPKVSAALGLIIEKYNLKDQPDEAIKILYDNSWLSKDDNNQEIRSLNITNFVQ
;
A
#
# COMPACT_ATOMS: atom_id res chain seq x y z
N MET A 1 -54.83 0.90 41.00
CA MET A 1 -56.16 0.86 40.34
C MET A 1 -56.14 1.74 39.10
N LYS A 2 -56.60 1.18 37.98
CA LYS A 2 -56.58 1.71 36.60
C LYS A 2 -57.12 3.15 36.45
N LYS A 3 -56.44 3.95 35.63
CA LYS A 3 -56.93 5.10 34.82
C LYS A 3 -55.97 5.18 33.60
N ARG A 4 -56.31 5.51 32.36
CA ARG A 4 -57.53 6.02 31.70
C ARG A 4 -57.33 5.90 30.17
N ASN A 5 -58.44 5.72 29.46
CA ASN A 5 -58.90 6.32 28.19
C ASN A 5 -57.92 6.40 26.99
N LEU A 6 -58.19 5.72 25.87
CA LEU A 6 -59.20 5.99 24.82
C LEU A 6 -58.88 7.21 23.94
N VAL A 7 -58.21 6.90 22.83
CA VAL A 7 -58.35 7.36 21.43
C VAL A 7 -58.79 8.81 21.17
N LEU A 8 -57.91 9.57 20.51
CA LEU A 8 -58.30 10.57 19.52
C LEU A 8 -57.31 10.53 18.34
N ASN A 9 -57.81 10.17 17.17
CA ASN A 9 -57.10 10.20 15.90
C ASN A 9 -56.77 11.65 15.52
N ILE A 10 -55.49 11.95 15.29
CA ILE A 10 -55.05 13.17 14.62
C ILE A 10 -54.19 12.72 13.42
N PHE A 11 -54.75 12.92 12.23
CA PHE A 11 -54.01 12.92 10.97
C PHE A 11 -53.00 14.06 11.01
N LEU A 12 -51.70 13.75 11.03
CA LEU A 12 -50.66 14.73 10.72
C LEU A 12 -50.24 14.53 9.26
N SER A 13 -50.66 15.48 8.43
CA SER A 13 -50.20 15.65 7.05
C SER A 13 -48.69 15.84 7.01
N SER A 14 -48.01 14.97 6.28
CA SER A 14 -46.62 15.13 5.86
C SER A 14 -46.49 16.38 4.98
N ILE A 15 -45.89 17.43 5.52
CA ILE A 15 -45.41 18.58 4.76
C ILE A 15 -44.17 18.11 4.00
N ILE A 16 -44.34 17.90 2.69
CA ILE A 16 -43.23 17.78 1.74
C ILE A 16 -42.67 19.20 1.58
N LEU A 17 -41.57 19.50 2.27
CA LEU A 17 -40.73 20.65 1.94
C LEU A 17 -39.97 20.30 0.66
N SER A 18 -40.55 20.70 -0.48
CA SER A 18 -39.86 20.76 -1.76
C SER A 18 -38.74 21.79 -1.64
N PHE A 19 -37.51 21.33 -1.40
CA PHE A 19 -36.32 22.14 -1.68
C PHE A 19 -36.25 22.30 -3.20
N ASN A 20 -36.69 23.46 -3.69
CA ASN A 20 -36.35 23.91 -5.03
C ASN A 20 -34.83 24.11 -5.05
N ASN A 21 -34.12 23.16 -5.68
CA ASN A 21 -32.74 23.33 -6.10
C ASN A 21 -32.69 24.44 -7.16
N LEU A 22 -32.52 25.68 -6.72
CA LEU A 22 -31.93 26.71 -7.57
C LEU A 22 -30.45 26.36 -7.72
N PRO A 23 -29.90 26.29 -8.95
CA PRO A 23 -28.47 26.13 -9.10
C PRO A 23 -27.79 27.37 -8.53
N MET A 24 -27.16 27.23 -7.37
CA MET A 24 -26.14 28.17 -6.93
C MET A 24 -25.04 28.08 -7.98
N GLN A 25 -25.01 29.04 -8.91
CA GLN A 25 -23.81 29.35 -9.66
C GLN A 25 -22.73 29.73 -8.64
N VAL A 26 -21.96 28.76 -8.22
CA VAL A 26 -20.67 28.98 -7.60
C VAL A 26 -19.83 29.61 -8.71
N LYS A 27 -19.61 30.93 -8.63
CA LYS A 27 -18.52 31.55 -9.38
C LYS A 27 -17.23 30.93 -8.85
N ALA A 28 -16.60 30.10 -9.68
CA ALA A 28 -15.23 29.67 -9.45
C ALA A 28 -14.36 30.92 -9.23
N ASN A 29 -13.55 30.88 -8.18
CA ASN A 29 -12.59 31.95 -7.91
C ASN A 29 -11.45 31.77 -8.93
N GLU A 30 -11.38 32.62 -9.95
CA GLU A 30 -10.44 32.54 -11.10
C GLU A 30 -8.95 32.74 -10.73
N ASN A 31 -8.53 32.58 -9.47
CA ASN A 31 -7.14 32.80 -9.02
C ASN A 31 -6.74 31.89 -7.83
N ALA A 32 -7.10 30.61 -7.84
CA ALA A 32 -6.48 29.65 -6.94
C ALA A 32 -5.22 29.08 -7.61
N ASP A 33 -4.08 29.10 -6.91
CA ASP A 33 -2.88 28.43 -7.40
C ASP A 33 -3.16 26.93 -7.59
N VAL A 34 -2.77 26.41 -8.75
CA VAL A 34 -2.80 24.99 -9.07
C VAL A 34 -1.43 24.40 -8.76
N ARG A 35 -1.40 23.16 -8.27
CA ARG A 35 -0.15 22.44 -8.06
C ARG A 35 0.18 21.55 -9.25
N TYR A 36 1.44 21.48 -9.60
CA TYR A 36 1.95 20.61 -10.66
C TYR A 36 3.15 19.80 -10.17
N ASN A 37 3.21 18.56 -10.61
CA ASN A 37 4.35 17.66 -10.45
C ASN A 37 5.17 17.71 -11.73
N ILE A 38 6.48 17.94 -11.63
CA ILE A 38 7.38 18.17 -12.76
C ILE A 38 8.58 17.24 -12.67
N LEU A 39 8.82 16.47 -13.73
CA LEU A 39 10.09 15.80 -13.99
C LEU A 39 10.98 16.70 -14.82
N LEU A 40 12.22 16.86 -14.37
CA LEU A 40 13.24 17.63 -15.07
C LEU A 40 14.13 16.71 -15.92
N LYS A 41 14.53 17.23 -17.08
CA LYS A 41 15.52 16.65 -18.00
C LYS A 41 16.90 16.72 -17.36
N ASN A 42 17.31 15.66 -16.66
CA ASN A 42 18.65 15.46 -16.06
C ASN A 42 19.46 16.75 -15.82
N PRO A 43 18.94 17.68 -14.99
CA PRO A 43 19.52 19.00 -14.85
C PRO A 43 20.87 18.90 -14.15
N GLU A 44 21.77 19.83 -14.48
CA GLU A 44 23.03 19.97 -13.74
C GLU A 44 22.79 20.37 -12.26
N SER A 45 21.68 21.06 -11.98
CA SER A 45 21.29 21.51 -10.64
C SER A 45 19.77 21.77 -10.54
N VAL A 46 19.10 21.03 -9.66
CA VAL A 46 17.67 21.25 -9.34
C VAL A 46 17.46 22.58 -8.64
N ASP A 47 18.42 23.02 -7.80
CA ASP A 47 18.36 24.28 -7.06
C ASP A 47 18.41 25.51 -7.99
N ASP A 48 19.18 25.44 -9.08
CA ASP A 48 19.24 26.51 -10.08
C ASP A 48 17.93 26.66 -10.86
N ILE A 49 17.25 25.54 -11.12
CA ILE A 49 15.94 25.54 -11.76
C ILE A 49 14.87 26.09 -10.81
N GLU A 50 14.90 25.70 -9.54
CA GLU A 50 14.03 26.26 -8.50
C GLU A 50 14.15 27.79 -8.45
N MET A 51 15.36 28.33 -8.37
CA MET A 51 15.58 29.78 -8.37
C MET A 51 15.04 30.48 -9.63
N ASN A 52 15.06 29.79 -10.79
CA ASN A 52 14.50 30.33 -12.02
C ASN A 52 12.97 30.29 -12.03
N PHE A 53 12.36 29.22 -11.51
CA PHE A 53 10.92 29.10 -11.37
C PHE A 53 10.37 30.17 -10.42
N GLU A 54 11.02 30.39 -9.27
CA GLU A 54 10.60 31.42 -8.31
C GLU A 54 10.59 32.83 -8.92
N LYS A 55 11.59 33.17 -9.74
CA LYS A 55 11.64 34.46 -10.47
C LYS A 55 10.50 34.62 -11.47
N GLN A 56 9.92 33.53 -11.96
CA GLN A 56 8.79 33.52 -12.90
C GLN A 56 7.43 33.51 -12.17
N GLY A 57 7.41 33.57 -10.85
CA GLY A 57 6.18 33.42 -10.06
C GLY A 57 5.67 31.98 -10.01
N ILE A 58 6.53 31.00 -10.24
CA ILE A 58 6.25 29.58 -10.07
C ILE A 58 6.88 29.18 -8.74
N LYS A 59 6.07 29.01 -7.69
CA LYS A 59 6.57 28.69 -6.37
C LYS A 59 6.90 27.21 -6.30
N VAL A 60 8.15 26.84 -6.05
CA VAL A 60 8.50 25.46 -5.70
C VAL A 60 8.01 25.19 -4.28
N THR A 61 7.14 24.20 -4.12
CA THR A 61 6.60 23.79 -2.82
C THR A 61 7.23 22.52 -2.29
N ASP A 62 7.81 21.71 -3.18
CA ASP A 62 8.51 20.50 -2.81
C ASP A 62 9.54 20.09 -3.87
N LYS A 63 10.53 19.28 -3.48
CA LYS A 63 11.53 18.71 -4.38
C LYS A 63 12.09 17.38 -3.91
N ILE A 64 12.46 16.54 -4.86
CA ILE A 64 13.22 15.30 -4.65
C ILE A 64 14.38 15.32 -5.66
N PRO A 65 15.53 15.92 -5.30
CA PRO A 65 16.64 16.09 -6.22
C PRO A 65 17.18 14.79 -6.81
N GLU A 66 17.15 13.70 -6.04
CA GLU A 66 17.64 12.38 -6.42
C GLU A 66 16.98 11.80 -7.68
N ILE A 67 15.76 12.25 -8.00
CA ILE A 67 15.00 11.82 -9.19
C ILE A 67 14.63 12.99 -10.11
N ASN A 68 15.26 14.16 -9.91
CA ASN A 68 15.02 15.37 -10.70
C ASN A 68 13.55 15.83 -10.68
N PHE A 69 12.92 15.75 -9.51
CA PHE A 69 11.49 16.02 -9.34
C PHE A 69 11.23 17.30 -8.55
N LEU A 70 10.24 18.07 -8.99
CA LEU A 70 9.71 19.26 -8.32
C LEU A 70 8.18 19.18 -8.21
N THR A 71 7.65 19.66 -7.08
CA THR A 71 6.24 20.10 -7.00
C THR A 71 6.19 21.61 -6.94
N VAL A 72 5.37 22.21 -7.80
CA VAL A 72 5.23 23.66 -7.92
C VAL A 72 3.78 24.09 -7.69
N SER A 73 3.59 25.35 -7.30
CA SER A 73 2.30 26.02 -7.10
C SER A 73 2.30 27.33 -7.88
N THR A 74 1.33 27.51 -8.76
CA THR A 74 1.24 28.70 -9.63
C THR A 74 -0.16 28.86 -10.20
N ASN A 75 -0.52 30.07 -10.64
CA ASN A 75 -1.74 30.34 -11.38
C ASN A 75 -1.58 30.14 -12.90
N LYS A 76 -0.39 29.73 -13.36
CA LYS A 76 -0.08 29.44 -14.76
C LYS A 76 -0.60 28.07 -15.18
N SER A 77 -1.06 27.99 -16.43
CA SER A 77 -1.37 26.72 -17.09
C SER A 77 -0.11 25.91 -17.42
N ILE A 78 -0.28 24.61 -17.69
CA ILE A 78 0.81 23.73 -18.13
C ILE A 78 1.50 24.28 -19.39
N ASP A 79 0.74 24.81 -20.35
CA ASP A 79 1.26 25.37 -21.60
C ASP A 79 2.15 26.58 -21.33
N GLU A 80 1.72 27.50 -20.45
CA GLU A 80 2.52 28.66 -20.04
C GLU A 80 3.80 28.26 -19.30
N ILE A 81 3.73 27.22 -18.45
CA ILE A 81 4.91 26.70 -17.75
C ILE A 81 5.89 26.11 -18.76
N ARG A 82 5.41 25.31 -19.72
CA ARG A 82 6.23 24.69 -20.77
C ARG A 82 6.84 25.74 -21.71
N GLU A 83 6.08 26.73 -22.17
CA GLU A 83 6.59 27.78 -23.07
C GLU A 83 7.83 28.49 -22.49
N LEU A 84 7.86 28.69 -21.18
CA LEU A 84 8.98 29.34 -20.47
C LEU A 84 10.12 28.39 -20.09
N ASN A 85 9.86 27.09 -19.97
CA ASN A 85 10.77 26.15 -19.29
C ASN A 85 10.96 24.80 -20.01
N ASP A 86 10.55 24.66 -21.27
CA ASP A 86 10.61 23.38 -22.01
C ASP A 86 12.03 22.80 -22.08
N SER A 87 13.08 23.64 -22.06
CA SER A 87 14.47 23.18 -22.02
C SER A 87 14.79 22.33 -20.79
N TYR A 88 14.07 22.51 -19.69
CA TYR A 88 14.30 21.81 -18.42
C TYR A 88 13.23 20.76 -18.13
N ILE A 89 12.01 20.94 -18.62
CA ILE A 89 10.88 20.06 -18.29
C ILE A 89 10.87 18.86 -19.23
N GLU A 90 10.90 17.68 -18.64
CA GLU A 90 10.65 16.42 -19.33
C GLU A 90 9.13 16.19 -19.35
N GLU A 91 8.55 16.10 -18.16
CA GLU A 91 7.13 15.82 -17.97
C GLU A 91 6.54 16.75 -16.91
N ILE A 92 5.25 17.02 -17.03
CA ILE A 92 4.49 17.85 -16.10
C ILE A 92 3.06 17.33 -16.06
N VAL A 93 2.51 17.19 -14.86
CA VAL A 93 1.12 16.78 -14.63
C VAL A 93 0.51 17.62 -13.52
N ALA A 94 -0.80 17.85 -13.60
CA ALA A 94 -1.54 18.45 -12.50
C ALA A 94 -1.41 17.54 -11.27
N ASN A 95 -0.98 18.12 -10.15
CA ASN A 95 -0.98 17.43 -8.86
C ASN A 95 -2.39 17.49 -8.29
N ASN A 96 -3.27 16.67 -8.86
CA ASN A 96 -4.49 16.29 -8.19
C ASN A 96 -4.02 15.48 -6.98
N THR A 97 -4.45 15.81 -5.77
CA THR A 97 -4.10 15.03 -4.58
C THR A 97 -4.72 13.65 -4.71
N LEU A 98 -4.05 12.76 -5.43
CA LEU A 98 -4.40 11.37 -5.52
C LEU A 98 -4.05 10.74 -4.18
N THR A 99 -4.99 9.97 -3.69
CA THR A 99 -4.92 9.36 -2.38
C THR A 99 -4.70 7.88 -2.57
N VAL A 100 -3.48 7.45 -2.29
CA VAL A 100 -3.15 6.02 -2.24
C VAL A 100 -3.79 5.41 -1.00
N LYS A 101 -4.34 4.20 -1.13
CA LYS A 101 -5.03 3.49 -0.05
C LYS A 101 -4.25 2.26 0.41
N PRO A 102 -4.34 1.90 1.70
CA PRO A 102 -3.92 0.60 2.18
C PRO A 102 -4.92 -0.50 1.79
N ASN A 103 -4.43 -1.70 1.46
CA ASN A 103 -5.23 -2.84 0.98
C ASN A 103 -5.36 -3.91 2.08
N ILE A 104 -6.25 -3.68 3.06
CA ILE A 104 -6.60 -4.67 4.09
C ILE A 104 -8.06 -4.54 4.52
N THR A 105 -8.71 -5.68 4.75
CA THR A 105 -10.06 -5.73 5.33
C THR A 105 -10.03 -6.42 6.69
N TYR A 106 -10.52 -5.72 7.72
CA TYR A 106 -10.57 -6.21 9.11
C TYR A 106 -11.94 -6.75 9.49
N LEU A 107 -11.94 -7.70 10.43
CA LEU A 107 -13.16 -8.20 11.04
C LEU A 107 -13.65 -7.17 12.06
N TYR A 108 -14.79 -6.54 11.78
CA TYR A 108 -15.41 -5.57 12.69
C TYR A 108 -16.32 -6.26 13.72
N GLY A 109 -16.25 -5.79 14.96
CA GLY A 109 -17.23 -6.09 16.01
C GLY A 109 -17.02 -7.39 16.79
N GLU A 110 -16.24 -8.35 16.29
CA GLU A 110 -15.99 -9.62 16.98
C GLU A 110 -14.49 -9.88 17.22
N ASN A 111 -14.16 -10.02 18.51
CA ASN A 111 -12.94 -10.59 19.10
C ASN A 111 -11.62 -9.85 18.85
N VAL A 112 -11.36 -8.93 19.77
CA VAL A 112 -10.03 -8.43 20.03
C VAL A 112 -9.33 -9.36 21.06
N TYR A 113 -8.43 -10.23 20.61
CA TYR A 113 -7.76 -11.22 21.46
C TYR A 113 -6.67 -10.55 22.33
N THR A 114 -6.73 -10.78 23.64
CA THR A 114 -5.86 -10.10 24.63
C THR A 114 -5.18 -11.05 25.61
N ASN A 115 -5.41 -12.36 25.53
CA ASN A 115 -4.98 -13.25 26.60
C ASN A 115 -3.69 -14.02 26.27
N ASN A 116 -2.82 -14.15 27.27
CA ASN A 116 -1.60 -14.95 27.26
C ASN A 116 -1.87 -16.48 27.26
N SER A 117 -3.07 -16.90 26.83
CA SER A 117 -3.49 -18.31 26.75
C SER A 117 -3.96 -18.70 25.36
N PHE A 118 -3.94 -17.77 24.40
CA PHE A 118 -4.28 -18.04 23.03
C PHE A 118 -3.09 -18.74 22.36
N ASP A 119 -3.33 -19.93 21.81
CA ASP A 119 -2.31 -20.65 21.05
C ASP A 119 -2.19 -20.02 19.66
N PHE A 120 -1.43 -18.93 19.57
CA PHE A 120 -1.20 -18.20 18.33
C PHE A 120 -0.68 -19.12 17.23
N TRP A 121 0.34 -19.93 17.53
CA TRP A 121 0.97 -20.75 16.50
C TRP A 121 -0.02 -21.72 15.84
N SER A 122 -0.86 -22.40 16.63
CA SER A 122 -1.87 -23.31 16.08
C SER A 122 -2.92 -22.60 15.22
N ASN A 123 -3.11 -21.28 15.37
CA ASN A 123 -4.07 -20.49 14.62
C ASN A 123 -3.44 -19.61 13.52
N GLN A 124 -2.11 -19.48 13.46
CA GLN A 124 -1.38 -18.84 12.36
C GLN A 124 -1.16 -19.86 11.24
N TRP A 125 -2.25 -20.32 10.63
CA TRP A 125 -2.21 -21.28 9.52
C TRP A 125 -1.36 -20.75 8.35
N ASP A 126 -1.43 -19.44 8.10
CA ASP A 126 -0.75 -18.71 7.05
C ASP A 126 0.77 -18.78 7.23
N MET A 127 1.25 -18.59 8.46
CA MET A 127 2.67 -18.75 8.82
C MET A 127 3.11 -20.21 8.74
N GLN A 128 2.30 -21.14 9.25
CA GLN A 128 2.62 -22.56 9.18
C GLN A 128 2.77 -23.03 7.73
N LYS A 129 1.92 -22.52 6.83
CA LYS A 129 1.94 -22.82 5.41
C LYS A 129 3.17 -22.24 4.71
N SER A 130 3.52 -20.98 4.99
CA SER A 130 4.72 -20.36 4.41
C SER A 130 6.04 -21.05 4.83
N ILE A 131 6.07 -21.76 5.97
CA ILE A 131 7.31 -22.17 6.65
C ILE A 131 7.50 -23.71 6.77
N SER A 132 6.66 -24.53 6.11
CA SER A 132 6.63 -26.02 6.13
C SER A 132 7.15 -26.68 7.42
N THR A 133 6.21 -27.17 8.21
CA THR A 133 6.30 -27.53 9.63
C THR A 133 7.23 -28.71 10.03
N GLY A 134 8.13 -29.16 9.16
CA GLY A 134 9.05 -30.28 9.42
C GLY A 134 10.02 -30.04 10.58
N THR A 135 10.33 -28.78 10.90
CA THR A 135 11.05 -28.42 12.12
C THR A 135 10.37 -27.22 12.79
N LYS A 136 10.11 -27.31 14.09
CA LYS A 136 9.58 -26.19 14.90
C LYS A 136 10.30 -24.90 14.52
N PHE A 137 9.57 -23.93 13.98
CA PHE A 137 10.02 -22.62 13.52
C PHE A 137 11.36 -22.16 14.15
N ARG A 138 12.48 -22.36 13.43
CA ARG A 138 13.84 -22.05 13.91
C ARG A 138 14.42 -20.76 13.34
N HIS A 139 13.71 -20.13 12.41
CA HIS A 139 14.25 -19.02 11.65
C HIS A 139 14.05 -17.74 12.44
N LYS A 140 15.18 -17.13 12.78
CA LYS A 140 15.26 -15.81 13.42
C LYS A 140 16.22 -15.00 12.57
N SER A 141 15.87 -13.75 12.35
CA SER A 141 16.81 -12.81 11.74
C SER A 141 17.98 -12.58 12.70
N THR A 142 19.16 -12.46 12.12
CA THR A 142 20.39 -12.05 12.77
C THR A 142 20.44 -10.53 13.01
N GLY A 143 19.56 -9.78 12.35
CA GLY A 143 19.49 -8.32 12.34
C GLY A 143 20.56 -7.67 11.47
N LYS A 144 21.13 -8.42 10.52
CA LYS A 144 22.12 -7.91 9.56
C LYS A 144 21.46 -7.25 8.35
N ALA A 145 20.30 -7.74 7.95
CA ALA A 145 19.45 -7.07 6.97
C ALA A 145 18.38 -6.24 7.70
N THR A 146 17.84 -5.29 6.97
CA THR A 146 16.86 -4.32 7.43
C THR A 146 15.74 -4.20 6.42
N ILE A 147 14.50 -4.09 6.91
CA ILE A 147 13.33 -3.86 6.08
C ILE A 147 12.76 -2.48 6.36
N GLY A 148 12.61 -1.68 5.31
CA GLY A 148 11.92 -0.40 5.34
C GLY A 148 10.43 -0.63 5.10
N VAL A 149 9.59 -0.25 6.05
CA VAL A 149 8.14 -0.33 5.90
C VAL A 149 7.61 1.08 5.68
N ILE A 150 7.10 1.35 4.47
CA ILE A 150 6.53 2.64 4.09
C ILE A 150 5.01 2.54 4.20
N ASP A 151 4.44 3.04 5.29
CA ASP A 151 3.08 2.70 5.70
C ASP A 151 2.50 3.72 6.73
N SER A 152 1.47 3.38 7.50
CA SER A 152 0.68 4.26 8.37
C SER A 152 1.29 4.59 9.75
N GLY A 153 2.37 3.92 10.14
CA GLY A 153 3.06 4.16 11.42
C GLY A 153 3.30 2.88 12.22
N ILE A 154 3.45 2.97 13.54
CA ILE A 154 3.44 1.79 14.40
C ILE A 154 2.84 2.13 15.77
N THR A 155 2.11 1.19 16.37
CA THR A 155 1.67 1.30 17.78
C THR A 155 2.78 0.88 18.76
N TYR A 156 2.87 1.58 19.89
CA TYR A 156 3.72 1.20 21.02
C TYR A 156 3.02 0.30 22.03
N ASP A 157 1.75 -0.05 21.80
CA ASP A 157 0.95 -0.82 22.77
C ASP A 157 1.23 -2.33 22.74
N ASN A 158 2.01 -2.84 21.78
CA ASN A 158 2.44 -4.24 21.72
C ASN A 158 3.95 -4.43 21.49
N PRO A 159 4.73 -4.73 22.55
CA PRO A 159 6.17 -4.95 22.46
C PRO A 159 6.60 -6.06 21.52
N GLN A 160 5.74 -7.07 21.27
CA GLN A 160 6.07 -8.13 20.32
C GLN A 160 6.19 -7.59 18.88
N ILE A 161 5.50 -6.49 18.57
CA ILE A 161 5.46 -5.85 17.25
C ILE A 161 6.50 -4.73 17.14
N TYR A 162 6.52 -3.77 18.07
CA TYR A 162 7.37 -2.57 17.92
C TYR A 162 8.84 -2.79 18.33
N SER A 163 9.19 -3.85 19.04
CA SER A 163 10.55 -4.01 19.62
C SER A 163 11.67 -4.16 18.61
N ASN A 164 11.36 -4.42 17.33
CA ASN A 164 12.35 -4.51 16.26
C ASN A 164 12.43 -3.26 15.38
N ILE A 165 11.63 -2.23 15.66
CA ILE A 165 11.78 -0.92 15.02
C ILE A 165 13.08 -0.28 15.50
N ILE A 166 14.01 -0.01 14.59
CA ILE A 166 15.34 0.55 14.90
C ILE A 166 15.45 2.04 14.56
N SER A 167 14.60 2.54 13.67
CA SER A 167 14.50 3.96 13.33
C SER A 167 13.11 4.27 12.80
N VAL A 168 12.77 5.55 12.87
CA VAL A 168 11.47 6.08 12.47
C VAL A 168 11.67 7.37 11.69
N LYS A 169 10.84 7.60 10.67
CA LYS A 169 10.71 8.90 10.02
C LYS A 169 9.28 9.11 9.53
N ASN A 170 8.75 10.30 9.76
CA ASN A 170 7.42 10.68 9.33
C ASN A 170 7.48 11.71 8.20
N PHE A 171 6.67 11.49 7.17
CA PHE A 171 6.53 12.39 6.02
C PHE A 171 5.18 13.11 5.99
N THR A 172 4.21 12.69 6.81
CA THR A 172 2.90 13.32 6.84
C THR A 172 2.97 14.67 7.55
N ALA A 173 2.43 15.71 6.92
CA ALA A 173 2.15 16.96 7.60
C ALA A 173 0.89 16.83 8.46
N ASP A 174 0.91 17.46 9.63
CA ASP A 174 -0.28 17.66 10.46
C ASP A 174 -1.32 18.49 9.70
N LEU A 175 -2.58 18.03 9.67
CA LEU A 175 -3.62 18.63 8.83
C LEU A 175 -4.03 20.04 9.28
N ASP A 176 -3.89 20.35 10.57
CA ASP A 176 -4.27 21.65 11.14
C ASP A 176 -3.15 22.69 11.01
N THR A 177 -1.90 22.27 11.21
CA THR A 177 -0.75 23.16 11.31
C THR A 177 0.16 23.13 10.09
N GLY A 178 0.08 22.09 9.25
CA GLY A 178 0.99 21.84 8.13
C GLY A 178 2.41 21.45 8.56
N VAL A 179 2.65 21.25 9.86
CA VAL A 179 3.98 20.93 10.41
C VAL A 179 4.24 19.42 10.29
N VAL A 180 5.44 19.06 9.87
CA VAL A 180 5.92 17.67 9.89
C VAL A 180 6.73 17.45 11.17
N ASP A 181 6.20 16.66 12.11
CA ASP A 181 6.99 16.08 13.19
C ASP A 181 7.64 14.80 12.69
N GLU A 182 8.93 14.85 12.34
CA GLU A 182 9.66 13.72 11.75
C GLU A 182 9.71 12.48 12.66
N GLN A 183 9.47 12.62 13.97
CA GLN A 183 9.51 11.49 14.93
C GLN A 183 8.13 10.90 15.21
N ASN A 184 7.04 11.55 14.77
CA ASN A 184 5.69 11.05 15.01
C ASN A 184 5.36 9.89 14.08
N ILE A 185 5.47 8.66 14.57
CA ILE A 185 5.03 7.47 13.84
C ILE A 185 3.75 6.84 14.37
N ILE A 186 2.93 7.56 15.14
CA ILE A 186 1.71 6.98 15.70
C ILE A 186 0.84 6.45 14.55
N ASP A 187 0.60 5.14 14.58
CA ASP A 187 -0.33 4.51 13.65
C ASP A 187 -1.75 4.90 14.01
N LYS A 188 -2.44 5.55 13.07
CA LYS A 188 -3.85 5.95 13.24
C LYS A 188 -4.82 4.98 12.57
N THR A 189 -4.34 4.04 11.76
CA THR A 189 -5.19 3.14 10.95
C THR A 189 -5.06 1.68 11.37
N GLY A 190 -3.92 1.28 11.95
CA GLY A 190 -3.60 -0.09 12.32
C GLY A 190 -2.98 -0.91 11.18
N HIS A 191 -2.89 -0.33 9.98
CA HIS A 191 -2.41 -1.02 8.79
C HIS A 191 -0.95 -1.45 8.94
N ALA A 192 -0.06 -0.50 9.15
CA ALA A 192 1.36 -0.77 9.32
C ALA A 192 1.65 -1.67 10.54
N THR A 193 0.87 -1.52 11.61
CA THR A 193 0.94 -2.44 12.76
C THR A 193 0.70 -3.89 12.32
N SER A 194 -0.32 -4.14 11.50
CA SER A 194 -0.60 -5.44 10.90
C SER A 194 0.56 -5.93 10.04
N VAL A 195 1.06 -5.09 9.13
CA VAL A 195 2.17 -5.37 8.22
C VAL A 195 3.44 -5.75 8.97
N VAL A 196 3.88 -4.95 9.94
CA VAL A 196 5.10 -5.21 10.75
C VAL A 196 4.97 -6.50 11.54
N GLY A 197 3.76 -6.84 12.01
CA GLY A 197 3.48 -8.09 12.69
C GLY A 197 3.80 -9.32 11.85
N GLN A 198 3.43 -9.30 10.56
CA GLN A 198 3.73 -10.37 9.61
C GLN A 198 5.23 -10.54 9.36
N ILE A 199 6.00 -9.47 9.50
CA ILE A 199 7.46 -9.47 9.26
C ILE A 199 8.20 -9.97 10.50
N SER A 200 8.15 -9.21 11.59
CA SER A 200 9.20 -9.24 12.61
C SER A 200 8.74 -9.69 14.00
N SER A 201 7.44 -9.94 14.20
CA SER A 201 6.91 -10.26 15.52
C SER A 201 7.62 -11.45 16.17
N ASN A 202 8.06 -11.27 17.42
CA ASN A 202 8.95 -12.21 18.10
C ASN A 202 8.45 -12.68 19.48
N GLY A 203 7.15 -12.64 19.73
CA GLY A 203 6.55 -13.18 20.96
C GLY A 203 5.75 -14.47 20.73
N GLU A 204 4.55 -14.58 21.29
CA GLU A 204 3.67 -15.73 21.05
C GLU A 204 3.11 -15.70 19.62
N TYR A 205 2.74 -14.50 19.15
CA TYR A 205 2.46 -14.23 17.75
C TYR A 205 3.78 -14.09 16.98
N LYS A 206 3.93 -14.84 15.88
CA LYS A 206 5.17 -14.89 15.09
C LYS A 206 5.01 -14.27 13.72
N GLY A 207 5.93 -13.40 13.34
CA GLY A 207 6.15 -13.04 11.94
C GLY A 207 7.04 -14.06 11.23
N ILE A 208 7.23 -13.90 9.91
CA ILE A 208 8.09 -14.75 9.08
C ILE A 208 9.57 -14.69 9.49
N ALA A 209 10.05 -13.51 9.87
CA ALA A 209 11.44 -13.26 10.26
C ALA A 209 11.52 -12.62 11.66
N PRO A 210 11.24 -13.38 12.75
CA PRO A 210 11.30 -12.85 14.11
C PRO A 210 12.66 -12.22 14.41
N GLY A 211 12.63 -10.98 14.90
CA GLY A 211 13.83 -10.21 15.22
C GLY A 211 14.39 -9.37 14.06
N MET A 212 13.80 -9.46 12.86
CA MET A 212 14.18 -8.66 11.70
C MET A 212 14.08 -7.17 12.03
N LYS A 213 15.13 -6.41 11.71
CA LYS A 213 15.16 -4.98 12.02
C LYS A 213 14.34 -4.19 11.02
N ILE A 214 13.52 -3.28 11.54
CA ILE A 214 12.57 -2.50 10.75
C ILE A 214 12.92 -1.02 10.85
N ARG A 215 12.98 -0.34 9.70
CA ARG A 215 12.95 1.13 9.63
C ARG A 215 11.54 1.53 9.21
N MET A 216 10.85 2.31 10.04
CA MET A 216 9.47 2.70 9.79
C MET A 216 9.42 4.07 9.12
N TYR A 217 8.74 4.17 7.98
CA TYR A 217 8.52 5.41 7.25
C TYR A 217 7.03 5.69 7.16
N ARG A 218 6.54 6.65 7.94
CA ARG A 218 5.12 6.95 8.00
C ARG A 218 4.72 7.88 6.86
N VAL A 219 3.75 7.45 6.05
CA VAL A 219 3.20 8.16 4.89
C VAL A 219 1.67 8.24 4.89
N PHE A 220 0.96 7.55 5.77
CA PHE A 220 -0.50 7.72 5.91
C PHE A 220 -0.82 8.48 7.18
N ASP A 221 -1.79 9.41 7.11
CA ASP A 221 -2.37 10.02 8.30
C ASP A 221 -3.72 9.37 8.66
N GLU A 222 -4.84 9.93 8.21
CA GLU A 222 -6.20 9.39 8.46
C GLU A 222 -6.72 8.49 7.32
N GLY A 223 -5.86 7.64 6.78
CA GLY A 223 -6.24 6.57 5.84
C GLY A 223 -5.75 6.72 4.40
N ASN A 224 -5.30 7.90 4.00
CA ASN A 224 -4.75 8.16 2.67
C ASN A 224 -3.32 8.71 2.75
N ALA A 225 -2.50 8.38 1.76
CA ALA A 225 -1.17 8.95 1.57
C ALA A 225 -1.12 9.84 0.33
N GLN A 226 -0.29 10.89 0.38
CA GLN A 226 0.07 11.69 -0.79
C GLN A 226 1.26 11.04 -1.51
N ASP A 227 1.28 11.11 -2.83
CA ASP A 227 2.37 10.57 -3.65
C ASP A 227 3.73 11.11 -3.21
N GLN A 228 3.81 12.42 -2.93
CA GLN A 228 5.08 13.04 -2.52
C GLN A 228 5.62 12.45 -1.23
N TRP A 229 4.75 12.03 -0.30
CA TRP A 229 5.18 11.38 0.94
C TRP A 229 5.75 9.99 0.66
N ILE A 230 5.11 9.22 -0.21
CA ILE A 230 5.57 7.88 -0.62
C ILE A 230 6.90 7.99 -1.37
N LEU A 231 6.98 8.86 -2.37
CA LEU A 231 8.19 9.08 -3.16
C LEU A 231 9.38 9.47 -2.27
N LYS A 232 9.19 10.42 -1.35
CA LYS A 232 10.23 10.81 -0.39
C LYS A 232 10.63 9.68 0.54
N ALA A 233 9.67 8.86 0.98
CA ALA A 233 9.95 7.71 1.82
C ALA A 233 10.76 6.63 1.09
N ILE A 234 10.47 6.37 -0.19
CA ILE A 234 11.26 5.44 -1.03
C ILE A 234 12.70 5.93 -1.14
N ILE A 235 12.90 7.20 -1.49
CA ILE A 235 14.25 7.80 -1.58
C ILE A 235 14.97 7.78 -0.25
N GLN A 236 14.28 8.11 0.85
CA GLN A 236 14.89 8.07 2.17
C GLN A 236 15.26 6.64 2.58
N ALA A 237 14.41 5.65 2.32
CA ALA A 237 14.69 4.26 2.66
C ALA A 237 15.95 3.76 1.95
N ALA A 238 16.12 4.11 0.67
CA ALA A 238 17.33 3.83 -0.09
C ALA A 238 18.56 4.53 0.51
N LYS A 239 18.45 5.82 0.88
CA LYS A 239 19.54 6.59 1.52
C LYS A 239 19.91 6.07 2.90
N ASP A 240 18.95 5.50 3.62
CA ASP A 240 19.13 4.86 4.93
C ASP A 240 19.69 3.43 4.80
N ASP A 241 20.07 3.01 3.60
CA ASP A 241 20.70 1.72 3.29
C ASP A 241 19.81 0.53 3.71
N VAL A 242 18.51 0.64 3.40
CA VAL A 242 17.53 -0.43 3.61
C VAL A 242 17.74 -1.55 2.57
N ASP A 243 17.73 -2.80 3.01
CA ASP A 243 17.92 -3.95 2.13
C ASP A 243 16.65 -4.32 1.36
N VAL A 244 15.49 -4.23 2.01
CA VAL A 244 14.19 -4.52 1.39
C VAL A 244 13.19 -3.42 1.75
N ILE A 245 12.52 -2.84 0.76
CA ILE A 245 11.48 -1.82 0.94
C ILE A 245 10.12 -2.47 0.68
N ASN A 246 9.25 -2.45 1.69
CA ASN A 246 7.89 -2.98 1.63
C ASN A 246 6.88 -1.86 1.36
N LEU A 247 6.13 -1.97 0.27
CA LEU A 247 5.04 -1.09 -0.14
C LEU A 247 3.73 -1.88 -0.12
N SER A 248 2.98 -1.79 0.97
CA SER A 248 1.65 -2.42 1.09
C SER A 248 0.55 -1.40 0.79
N LEU A 249 0.60 -0.87 -0.43
CA LEU A 249 -0.20 0.26 -0.90
C LEU A 249 -0.26 0.23 -2.43
N GLY A 250 -1.26 0.90 -3.00
CA GLY A 250 -1.36 1.08 -4.44
C GLY A 250 -2.51 1.99 -4.87
N GLU A 251 -2.51 2.32 -6.15
CA GLU A 251 -3.53 3.11 -6.83
C GLU A 251 -3.61 2.77 -8.32
N TYR A 252 -4.69 3.19 -8.98
CA TYR A 252 -4.91 2.93 -10.40
C TYR A 252 -4.75 4.21 -11.21
N LEU A 253 -3.72 4.24 -12.06
CA LEU A 253 -3.37 5.41 -12.86
C LEU A 253 -3.62 5.17 -14.34
N LEU A 254 -4.21 6.15 -15.02
CA LEU A 254 -4.32 6.17 -16.48
C LEU A 254 -2.99 6.65 -17.08
N GLU A 255 -2.45 5.91 -18.04
CA GLU A 255 -1.17 6.14 -18.70
C GLU A 255 -1.33 6.18 -20.22
N ASN A 256 -0.53 7.02 -20.87
CA ASN A 256 -0.47 7.22 -22.32
C ASN A 256 -1.82 7.57 -22.96
N SER A 257 -2.59 8.43 -22.30
CA SER A 257 -3.87 8.95 -22.76
C SER A 257 -3.77 10.41 -23.20
N THR A 258 -4.70 10.83 -24.05
CA THR A 258 -4.91 12.25 -24.40
C THR A 258 -5.98 12.92 -23.52
N ASP A 259 -6.57 12.17 -22.60
CA ASP A 259 -7.57 12.64 -21.64
C ASP A 259 -6.92 13.47 -20.51
N GLU A 260 -7.72 14.33 -19.87
CA GLU A 260 -7.27 15.21 -18.77
C GLU A 260 -6.83 14.44 -17.51
N ASP A 261 -7.25 13.19 -17.35
CA ASP A 261 -6.86 12.31 -16.25
C ASP A 261 -5.59 11.50 -16.55
N ASP A 262 -4.85 11.82 -17.63
CA ASP A 262 -3.56 11.18 -17.89
C ASP A 262 -2.57 11.44 -16.74
N ASN A 263 -1.98 10.36 -16.24
CA ASN A 263 -1.03 10.33 -15.13
C ASN A 263 0.32 9.75 -15.56
N THR A 264 0.66 9.76 -16.86
CA THR A 264 1.93 9.21 -17.37
C THR A 264 3.14 9.76 -16.62
N ALA A 265 3.14 11.07 -16.35
CA ALA A 265 4.22 11.69 -15.59
C ALA A 265 4.34 11.16 -14.17
N LEU A 266 3.22 10.90 -13.49
CA LEU A 266 3.24 10.35 -12.13
C LEU A 266 3.77 8.91 -12.13
N VAL A 267 3.34 8.09 -13.09
CA VAL A 267 3.89 6.74 -13.30
C VAL A 267 5.42 6.79 -13.49
N ASN A 268 5.90 7.69 -14.35
CA ASN A 268 7.34 7.87 -14.59
C ASN A 268 8.10 8.40 -13.36
N ILE A 269 7.47 9.25 -12.54
CA ILE A 269 8.04 9.72 -11.27
C ILE A 269 8.23 8.55 -10.31
N TYR A 270 7.21 7.71 -10.13
CA TYR A 270 7.33 6.49 -9.32
C TYR A 270 8.42 5.57 -9.85
N GLN A 271 8.45 5.31 -11.17
CA GLN A 271 9.49 4.46 -11.78
C GLN A 271 10.90 4.99 -11.50
N ARG A 272 11.13 6.30 -11.52
CA ARG A 272 12.43 6.90 -11.15
C ARG A 272 12.78 6.68 -9.68
N ALA A 273 11.81 6.78 -8.77
CA ALA A 273 12.04 6.55 -7.35
C ALA A 273 12.37 5.07 -7.06
N ILE A 274 11.65 4.15 -7.70
CA ILE A 274 11.91 2.71 -7.62
C ILE A 274 13.30 2.37 -8.18
N ASN A 275 13.62 2.90 -9.36
CA ASN A 275 14.94 2.72 -9.97
C ASN A 275 16.06 3.30 -9.11
N TYR A 276 15.83 4.44 -8.44
CA TYR A 276 16.81 4.99 -7.50
C TYR A 276 17.06 4.00 -6.36
N ALA A 277 16.01 3.49 -5.70
CA ALA A 277 16.15 2.54 -4.61
C ALA A 277 16.83 1.24 -5.04
N TYR A 278 16.41 0.68 -6.17
CA TYR A 278 17.02 -0.53 -6.75
C TYR A 278 18.51 -0.32 -7.07
N ASN A 279 18.87 0.82 -7.66
CA ASN A 279 20.28 1.15 -7.96
C ASN A 279 21.13 1.44 -6.71
N GLN A 280 20.51 1.77 -5.57
CA GLN A 280 21.18 1.82 -4.26
C GLN A 280 21.32 0.45 -3.61
N GLY A 281 20.82 -0.62 -4.24
CA GLY A 281 20.97 -2.00 -3.76
C GLY A 281 19.76 -2.55 -3.00
N SER A 282 18.67 -1.78 -2.86
CA SER A 282 17.44 -2.23 -2.20
C SER A 282 16.60 -3.12 -3.12
N VAL A 283 15.96 -4.15 -2.57
CA VAL A 283 14.84 -4.84 -3.24
C VAL A 283 13.55 -4.11 -2.89
N VAL A 284 12.73 -3.71 -3.87
CA VAL A 284 11.40 -3.14 -3.61
C VAL A 284 10.33 -4.21 -3.81
N VAL A 285 9.41 -4.32 -2.87
CA VAL A 285 8.34 -5.32 -2.85
C VAL A 285 7.00 -4.59 -2.70
N ALA A 286 6.06 -4.81 -3.63
CA ALA A 286 4.77 -4.14 -3.62
C ALA A 286 3.59 -5.13 -3.68
N SER A 287 2.50 -4.80 -2.98
CA SER A 287 1.22 -5.51 -3.14
C SER A 287 0.49 -5.06 -4.39
N VAL A 288 -0.16 -5.99 -5.09
CA VAL A 288 -1.27 -5.63 -6.01
C VAL A 288 -2.53 -5.23 -5.23
N GLY A 289 -3.52 -4.67 -5.92
CA GLY A 289 -4.84 -4.33 -5.39
C GLY A 289 -5.68 -5.50 -4.84
N ASP A 290 -6.68 -5.16 -4.02
CA ASP A 290 -7.64 -6.06 -3.35
C ASP A 290 -9.01 -6.10 -4.07
N GLU A 291 -9.04 -5.73 -5.36
CA GLU A 291 -10.27 -5.62 -6.15
C GLU A 291 -10.67 -6.89 -6.91
N GLY A 292 -9.78 -7.89 -6.99
CA GLY A 292 -10.01 -9.13 -7.71
C GLY A 292 -9.99 -8.97 -9.23
N ILE A 293 -9.33 -7.92 -9.73
CA ILE A 293 -9.26 -7.56 -11.15
C ILE A 293 -8.18 -8.39 -11.86
N ASP A 294 -8.46 -8.77 -13.11
CA ASP A 294 -7.43 -9.24 -14.04
C ASP A 294 -6.68 -8.03 -14.63
N LEU A 295 -5.42 -7.84 -14.23
CA LEU A 295 -4.56 -6.73 -14.64
C LEU A 295 -4.24 -6.76 -16.15
N ASP A 296 -4.35 -7.93 -16.79
CA ASP A 296 -4.22 -8.04 -18.24
C ASP A 296 -5.51 -7.58 -18.97
N ASN A 297 -6.60 -7.34 -18.24
CA ASN A 297 -7.89 -6.91 -18.78
C ASN A 297 -8.15 -5.42 -18.58
N GLN A 298 -7.73 -4.62 -19.56
CA GLN A 298 -7.92 -3.16 -19.58
C GLN A 298 -9.38 -2.69 -19.52
N ALA A 299 -10.35 -3.54 -19.90
CA ALA A 299 -11.77 -3.16 -19.76
C ALA A 299 -12.20 -3.18 -18.28
N GLU A 300 -11.77 -4.19 -17.50
CA GLU A 300 -12.04 -4.25 -16.06
C GLU A 300 -11.36 -3.10 -15.31
N LEU A 301 -10.09 -2.83 -15.64
CA LEU A 301 -9.34 -1.73 -15.03
C LEU A 301 -9.97 -0.35 -15.30
N LYS A 302 -10.41 -0.10 -16.55
CA LYS A 302 -11.11 1.16 -16.91
C LYS A 302 -12.48 1.28 -16.24
N ASP A 303 -13.20 0.18 -16.10
CA ASP A 303 -14.47 0.15 -15.36
C ASP A 303 -14.24 0.45 -13.88
N TYR A 304 -13.17 -0.11 -13.28
CA TYR A 304 -12.82 0.17 -11.89
C TYR A 304 -12.37 1.61 -11.66
N LEU A 305 -11.45 2.13 -12.48
CA LEU A 305 -11.04 3.53 -12.43
C LEU A 305 -12.25 4.47 -12.58
N GLY A 306 -13.18 4.12 -13.46
CA GLY A 306 -14.43 4.86 -13.63
C GLY A 306 -15.32 4.85 -12.41
N SER A 307 -15.36 3.74 -11.66
CA SER A 307 -16.08 3.64 -10.39
C SER A 307 -15.48 4.52 -9.29
N LEU A 308 -14.15 4.70 -9.30
CA LEU A 308 -13.43 5.56 -8.35
C LEU A 308 -13.66 7.05 -8.64
N ASN A 309 -13.59 7.43 -9.92
CA ASN A 309 -13.60 8.83 -10.33
C ASN A 309 -14.98 9.36 -10.74
N GLY A 310 -15.98 8.47 -10.88
CA GLY A 310 -17.32 8.84 -11.35
C GLY A 310 -17.36 9.25 -12.83
N LYS A 311 -16.42 8.74 -13.64
CA LYS A 311 -16.25 9.02 -15.07
C LYS A 311 -16.23 7.71 -15.87
N ASP A 312 -16.75 7.70 -17.09
CA ASP A 312 -16.69 6.52 -17.96
C ASP A 312 -15.41 6.52 -18.80
N TYR A 313 -14.49 5.59 -18.52
CA TYR A 313 -13.22 5.45 -19.24
C TYR A 313 -13.28 4.46 -20.41
N LYS A 314 -14.43 3.82 -20.71
CA LYS A 314 -14.52 2.76 -21.73
C LYS A 314 -14.04 3.16 -23.13
N GLN A 315 -14.17 4.45 -23.47
CA GLN A 315 -13.76 5.01 -24.76
C GLN A 315 -12.54 5.94 -24.65
N VAL A 316 -11.98 6.08 -23.46
CA VAL A 316 -10.74 6.84 -23.24
C VAL A 316 -9.57 6.02 -23.77
N ASP A 317 -8.63 6.66 -24.48
CA ASP A 317 -7.41 6.03 -24.95
C ASP A 317 -6.43 5.75 -23.79
N GLY A 318 -5.23 5.26 -24.09
CA GLY A 318 -4.28 4.83 -23.05
C GLY A 318 -4.70 3.56 -22.31
N PHE A 319 -4.00 3.27 -21.22
CA PHE A 319 -4.16 2.08 -20.41
C PHE A 319 -4.07 2.42 -18.92
N VAL A 320 -4.77 1.65 -18.09
CA VAL A 320 -4.77 1.81 -16.63
C VAL A 320 -3.79 0.80 -16.04
N ARG A 321 -3.04 1.21 -15.01
CA ARG A 321 -2.11 0.35 -14.27
C ARG A 321 -2.28 0.47 -12.77
N ASP A 322 -2.02 -0.63 -12.07
CA ASP A 322 -1.90 -0.73 -10.62
C ASP A 322 -0.47 -0.32 -10.21
N ILE A 323 -0.32 0.88 -9.63
CA ILE A 323 0.95 1.52 -9.32
C ILE A 323 1.14 1.57 -7.79
N PRO A 324 2.33 1.21 -7.27
CA PRO A 324 3.55 0.90 -8.00
C PRO A 324 3.65 -0.55 -8.47
N ALA A 325 2.72 -1.43 -8.13
CA ALA A 325 2.84 -2.88 -8.29
C ALA A 325 3.23 -3.36 -9.71
N GLU A 326 2.81 -2.67 -10.76
CA GLU A 326 3.13 -3.07 -12.14
C GLU A 326 4.41 -2.45 -12.71
N LEU A 327 5.16 -1.66 -11.93
CA LEU A 327 6.40 -1.02 -12.39
C LEU A 327 7.59 -1.98 -12.47
N ASP A 328 8.60 -1.61 -13.26
CA ASP A 328 9.84 -2.36 -13.34
C ASP A 328 10.65 -2.27 -12.04
N ASN A 329 11.49 -3.28 -11.78
CA ASN A 329 12.36 -3.40 -10.59
C ASN A 329 11.60 -3.51 -9.26
N ILE A 330 10.42 -4.12 -9.31
CA ILE A 330 9.59 -4.47 -8.16
C ILE A 330 9.41 -5.99 -8.13
N VAL A 331 9.33 -6.54 -6.92
CA VAL A 331 8.78 -7.87 -6.67
C VAL A 331 7.29 -7.71 -6.37
N THR A 332 6.45 -8.11 -7.31
CA THR A 332 5.00 -7.87 -7.28
C THR A 332 4.26 -9.02 -6.62
N VAL A 333 3.53 -8.72 -5.55
CA VAL A 333 2.97 -9.73 -4.64
C VAL A 333 1.44 -9.77 -4.68
N GLY A 334 0.90 -10.93 -5.06
CA GLY A 334 -0.50 -11.29 -4.90
C GLY A 334 -0.78 -12.11 -3.63
N SER A 335 -2.07 -12.37 -3.37
CA SER A 335 -2.51 -13.17 -2.23
C SER A 335 -3.05 -14.54 -2.66
N VAL A 336 -2.75 -15.57 -1.86
CA VAL A 336 -3.41 -16.88 -1.89
C VAL A 336 -4.12 -17.20 -0.59
N ASP A 337 -5.15 -18.04 -0.67
CA ASP A 337 -5.95 -18.52 0.45
C ASP A 337 -5.39 -19.81 1.11
N ASP A 338 -6.16 -20.38 2.03
CA ASP A 338 -5.79 -21.60 2.77
C ASP A 338 -5.75 -22.85 1.89
N ASP A 339 -6.40 -22.83 0.72
CA ASP A 339 -6.43 -23.89 -0.28
C ASP A 339 -5.39 -23.73 -1.42
N ASP A 340 -4.50 -22.71 -1.34
CA ASP A 340 -3.50 -22.37 -2.38
C ASP A 340 -4.09 -21.77 -3.67
N TYR A 341 -5.37 -21.37 -3.65
CA TYR A 341 -5.95 -20.61 -4.75
C TYR A 341 -5.62 -19.13 -4.61
N ILE A 342 -5.53 -18.42 -5.74
CA ILE A 342 -5.44 -16.95 -5.71
C ILE A 342 -6.68 -16.45 -4.96
N SER A 343 -6.45 -15.65 -3.91
CA SER A 343 -7.53 -15.10 -3.12
C SER A 343 -8.48 -14.32 -4.02
N SER A 344 -9.80 -14.50 -3.87
CA SER A 344 -10.76 -13.88 -4.80
C SER A 344 -10.73 -12.35 -4.85
N PHE A 345 -10.16 -11.72 -3.81
CA PHE A 345 -9.91 -10.27 -3.76
C PHE A 345 -8.56 -9.87 -4.37
N SER A 346 -7.59 -10.78 -4.50
CA SER A 346 -6.29 -10.42 -5.07
C SER A 346 -6.46 -10.10 -6.54
N ASN A 347 -5.95 -8.95 -6.96
CA ASN A 347 -5.62 -8.75 -8.36
C ASN A 347 -4.68 -9.86 -8.84
N ARG A 348 -4.76 -10.14 -10.13
CA ARG A 348 -4.06 -11.23 -10.81
C ARG A 348 -3.70 -10.81 -12.23
N GLY A 349 -2.77 -11.50 -12.86
CA GLY A 349 -2.35 -11.22 -14.22
C GLY A 349 -0.86 -11.49 -14.41
N SER A 350 -0.38 -11.24 -15.62
CA SER A 350 1.00 -11.52 -16.02
C SER A 350 2.06 -10.68 -15.28
N SER A 351 1.67 -9.57 -14.67
CA SER A 351 2.53 -8.68 -13.88
C SER A 351 2.79 -9.18 -12.44
N VAL A 352 2.08 -10.20 -11.96
CA VAL A 352 2.30 -10.74 -10.60
C VAL A 352 3.44 -11.76 -10.58
N ASP A 353 4.52 -11.44 -9.87
CA ASP A 353 5.70 -12.31 -9.77
C ASP A 353 5.49 -13.51 -8.84
N ILE A 354 4.86 -13.27 -7.69
CA ILE A 354 4.77 -14.24 -6.61
C ILE A 354 3.52 -14.02 -5.76
N TYR A 355 2.97 -15.09 -5.21
CA TYR A 355 1.85 -15.07 -4.29
C TYR A 355 2.28 -15.50 -2.89
N ALA A 356 1.71 -14.90 -1.86
CA ALA A 356 1.89 -15.33 -0.47
C ALA A 356 0.54 -15.38 0.26
N THR A 357 0.50 -16.02 1.43
CA THR A 357 -0.73 -16.19 2.19
C THR A 357 -1.23 -14.84 2.74
N GLY A 358 -2.37 -14.38 2.22
CA GLY A 358 -3.04 -13.15 2.66
C GLY A 358 -4.49 -13.35 3.10
N GLY A 359 -4.99 -14.59 3.04
CA GLY A 359 -6.34 -14.98 3.46
C GLY A 359 -7.29 -15.21 2.30
N GLY A 360 -8.55 -15.52 2.60
CA GLY A 360 -9.57 -15.84 1.61
C GLY A 360 -10.97 -15.40 2.03
N THR A 361 -11.86 -15.25 1.05
CA THR A 361 -13.27 -14.87 1.28
C THR A 361 -14.25 -15.91 0.74
N LYS A 362 -13.75 -17.08 0.33
CA LYS A 362 -14.55 -18.13 -0.31
C LYS A 362 -15.64 -18.67 0.61
N ALA A 363 -15.32 -19.10 1.84
CA ALA A 363 -16.36 -19.60 2.74
C ALA A 363 -17.36 -18.51 3.13
N LEU A 364 -16.90 -17.26 3.29
CA LEU A 364 -17.79 -16.12 3.55
C LEU A 364 -18.82 -15.94 2.43
N ALA A 365 -18.40 -16.01 1.17
CA ALA A 365 -19.27 -15.91 0.01
C ALA A 365 -20.26 -17.09 -0.09
N GLU A 366 -19.82 -18.30 0.26
CA GLU A 366 -20.63 -19.52 0.16
C GLU A 366 -21.71 -19.65 1.24
N VAL A 367 -21.37 -19.35 2.50
CA VAL A 367 -22.29 -19.60 3.64
C VAL A 367 -23.00 -18.34 4.14
N GLY A 368 -22.54 -17.15 3.76
CA GLY A 368 -23.01 -15.86 4.23
C GLY A 368 -22.51 -15.50 5.64
N TYR A 369 -22.49 -14.19 5.95
CA TYR A 369 -21.86 -13.63 7.15
C TYR A 369 -22.33 -14.28 8.47
N GLU A 370 -23.63 -14.45 8.67
CA GLU A 370 -24.17 -15.01 9.93
C GLU A 370 -23.68 -16.45 10.19
N ASN A 371 -23.66 -17.30 9.15
CA ASN A 371 -23.16 -18.67 9.27
C ASN A 371 -21.64 -18.71 9.36
N TRP A 372 -20.96 -17.81 8.65
CA TRP A 372 -19.51 -17.72 8.65
C TRP A 372 -18.96 -17.35 10.03
N VAL A 373 -19.57 -16.36 10.70
CA VAL A 373 -19.25 -15.97 12.07
C VAL A 373 -19.65 -17.05 13.07
N SER A 374 -20.90 -17.54 13.03
CA SER A 374 -21.39 -18.52 14.02
C SER A 374 -20.67 -19.86 13.99
N LYS A 375 -20.14 -20.25 12.82
CA LYS A 375 -19.30 -21.45 12.64
C LYS A 375 -17.80 -21.17 12.78
N LYS A 376 -17.40 -19.91 13.03
CA LYS A 376 -16.00 -19.48 13.17
C LYS A 376 -15.12 -19.83 11.96
N LEU A 377 -15.69 -19.76 10.76
CA LEU A 377 -14.94 -20.10 9.54
C LEU A 377 -13.80 -19.11 9.25
N TYR A 378 -13.92 -17.88 9.77
CA TYR A 378 -12.84 -16.89 9.74
C TYR A 378 -11.52 -17.36 10.37
N GLU A 379 -11.54 -18.30 11.32
CA GLU A 379 -10.33 -18.81 11.96
C GLU A 379 -9.45 -19.62 10.99
N LYS A 380 -10.00 -20.03 9.84
CA LYS A 380 -9.31 -20.81 8.80
C LYS A 380 -9.02 -20.01 7.55
N ASP A 381 -9.95 -19.15 7.14
CA ASP A 381 -9.81 -18.41 5.88
C ASP A 381 -9.09 -17.06 6.08
N TRP A 382 -9.22 -16.43 7.25
CA TRP A 382 -8.61 -15.11 7.51
C TRP A 382 -7.34 -15.26 8.35
N VAL A 383 -6.51 -14.22 8.32
CA VAL A 383 -5.19 -14.18 8.96
C VAL A 383 -5.27 -13.38 10.26
N ILE A 384 -4.62 -13.88 11.31
CA ILE A 384 -4.48 -13.14 12.56
C ILE A 384 -3.49 -11.98 12.36
N VAL A 385 -3.92 -10.77 12.71
CA VAL A 385 -3.13 -9.54 12.61
C VAL A 385 -3.18 -8.76 13.93
N PRO A 386 -2.10 -8.06 14.33
CA PRO A 386 -2.11 -7.16 15.47
C PRO A 386 -2.95 -5.90 15.20
N THR A 387 -3.47 -5.27 16.25
CA THR A 387 -4.27 -4.04 16.19
C THR A 387 -3.60 -2.87 16.92
N LEU A 388 -4.11 -1.66 16.71
CA LEU A 388 -3.62 -0.43 17.35
C LEU A 388 -3.60 -0.49 18.87
N GLU A 389 -4.60 -1.14 19.48
CA GLU A 389 -4.76 -1.24 20.93
C GLU A 389 -3.80 -2.25 21.58
N GLY A 390 -2.83 -2.74 20.81
CA GLY A 390 -1.85 -3.72 21.24
C GLY A 390 -2.40 -5.15 21.33
N LYS A 391 -3.46 -5.45 20.57
CA LYS A 391 -4.20 -6.71 20.61
C LYS A 391 -4.17 -7.39 19.24
N PHE A 392 -5.08 -8.33 18.96
CA PHE A 392 -5.15 -9.05 17.68
C PHE A 392 -6.60 -9.21 17.19
N THR A 393 -6.78 -9.25 15.87
CA THR A 393 -8.04 -9.54 15.17
C THR A 393 -7.75 -10.43 13.95
N TYR A 394 -8.79 -10.75 13.18
CA TYR A 394 -8.67 -11.39 11.87
C TYR A 394 -8.81 -10.37 10.74
N ALA A 395 -8.02 -10.55 9.69
CA ALA A 395 -8.05 -9.74 8.48
C ALA A 395 -7.66 -10.57 7.25
N TYR A 396 -7.95 -10.02 6.07
CA TYR A 396 -7.39 -10.49 4.80
C TYR A 396 -6.90 -9.31 3.96
N GLY A 397 -6.01 -9.57 3.02
CA GLY A 397 -5.57 -8.58 2.02
C GLY A 397 -4.19 -8.89 1.46
N THR A 398 -3.88 -8.36 0.28
CA THR A 398 -2.53 -8.42 -0.30
C THR A 398 -1.49 -7.75 0.59
N SER A 399 -1.88 -6.74 1.39
CA SER A 399 -1.03 -6.12 2.41
C SER A 399 -0.61 -7.05 3.55
N ILE A 400 -1.24 -8.22 3.69
CA ILE A 400 -0.82 -9.29 4.61
C ILE A 400 0.16 -10.26 3.93
N ALA A 401 0.05 -10.43 2.60
CA ALA A 401 0.90 -11.30 1.79
C ALA A 401 2.28 -10.67 1.53
N THR A 402 2.32 -9.43 1.04
CA THR A 402 3.55 -8.67 0.72
C THR A 402 4.61 -8.67 1.82
N PRO A 403 4.31 -8.36 3.10
CA PRO A 403 5.31 -8.39 4.16
C PRO A 403 5.95 -9.76 4.37
N LYS A 404 5.26 -10.87 4.05
CA LYS A 404 5.85 -12.21 4.13
C LYS A 404 6.96 -12.40 3.10
N VAL A 405 6.77 -11.88 1.89
CA VAL A 405 7.77 -11.88 0.82
C VAL A 405 8.94 -10.96 1.19
N SER A 406 8.66 -9.76 1.71
CA SER A 406 9.69 -8.85 2.21
C SER A 406 10.56 -9.50 3.30
N ALA A 407 9.93 -10.19 4.24
CA ALA A 407 10.63 -10.93 5.30
C ALA A 407 11.48 -12.09 4.75
N ALA A 408 10.97 -12.83 3.76
CA ALA A 408 11.70 -13.88 3.07
C ALA A 408 12.96 -13.36 2.38
N LEU A 409 12.86 -12.25 1.64
CA LEU A 409 14.00 -11.58 1.00
C LEU A 409 15.03 -11.12 2.03
N GLY A 410 14.59 -10.52 3.14
CA GLY A 410 15.50 -10.16 4.24
C GLY A 410 16.26 -11.37 4.79
N LEU A 411 15.60 -12.52 4.98
CA LEU A 411 16.26 -13.76 5.41
C LEU A 411 17.24 -14.30 4.36
N ILE A 412 16.90 -14.23 3.07
CA ILE A 412 17.79 -14.61 1.95
C ILE A 412 19.05 -13.75 1.97
N ILE A 413 18.89 -12.43 2.06
CA ILE A 413 20.01 -11.48 2.08
C ILE A 413 20.96 -11.78 3.25
N GLU A 414 20.43 -12.02 4.45
CA GLU A 414 21.25 -12.38 5.62
C GLU A 414 21.97 -13.71 5.45
N LYS A 415 21.28 -14.74 4.94
CA LYS A 415 21.82 -16.10 4.84
C LYS A 415 22.92 -16.20 3.80
N TYR A 416 22.72 -15.58 2.64
CA TYR A 416 23.62 -15.66 1.49
C TYR A 416 24.57 -14.46 1.39
N ASN A 417 24.49 -13.51 2.32
CA ASN A 417 25.32 -12.30 2.37
C ASN A 417 25.20 -11.48 1.07
N LEU A 418 23.96 -11.18 0.68
CA LEU A 418 23.59 -10.54 -0.59
C LEU A 418 23.26 -9.05 -0.44
N LYS A 419 23.94 -8.36 0.47
CA LYS A 419 23.86 -6.89 0.57
C LYS A 419 24.17 -6.29 -0.81
N ASP A 420 23.36 -5.31 -1.22
CA ASP A 420 23.43 -4.57 -2.48
C ASP A 420 23.37 -5.45 -3.74
N GLN A 421 22.78 -6.65 -3.64
CA GLN A 421 22.64 -7.61 -4.74
C GLN A 421 21.16 -8.01 -4.92
N PRO A 422 20.29 -7.05 -5.30
CA PRO A 422 18.85 -7.29 -5.39
C PRO A 422 18.50 -8.45 -6.34
N ASP A 423 19.14 -8.53 -7.51
CA ASP A 423 18.87 -9.58 -8.50
C ASP A 423 19.13 -10.98 -7.98
N GLU A 424 20.23 -11.19 -7.25
CA GLU A 424 20.56 -12.52 -6.74
C GLU A 424 19.60 -12.92 -5.62
N ALA A 425 19.19 -11.97 -4.77
CA ALA A 425 18.20 -12.22 -3.72
C ALA A 425 16.82 -12.58 -4.31
N ILE A 426 16.37 -11.82 -5.33
CA ILE A 426 15.11 -12.07 -6.05
C ILE A 426 15.16 -13.42 -6.77
N LYS A 427 16.26 -13.71 -7.46
CA LYS A 427 16.46 -14.98 -8.14
C LYS A 427 16.36 -16.17 -7.18
N ILE A 428 17.01 -16.09 -6.01
CA ILE A 428 16.91 -17.15 -4.99
C ILE A 428 15.47 -17.28 -4.49
N LEU A 429 14.76 -16.18 -4.26
CA LEU A 429 13.34 -16.22 -3.87
C LEU A 429 12.52 -17.01 -4.91
N TYR A 430 12.64 -16.66 -6.19
CA TYR A 430 11.86 -17.27 -7.27
C TYR A 430 12.24 -18.71 -7.55
N ASP A 431 13.52 -19.07 -7.49
CA ASP A 431 13.99 -20.45 -7.71
C ASP A 431 13.54 -21.40 -6.59
N ASN A 432 13.15 -20.86 -5.44
CA ASN A 432 12.77 -21.63 -4.26
C ASN A 432 11.26 -21.57 -3.93
N SER A 433 10.47 -20.83 -4.70
CA SER A 433 9.01 -20.81 -4.60
C SER A 433 8.38 -22.16 -4.97
N TRP A 434 7.20 -22.46 -4.45
CA TRP A 434 6.37 -23.54 -4.99
C TRP A 434 5.72 -23.12 -6.30
N LEU A 435 5.67 -24.03 -7.26
CA LEU A 435 4.87 -23.85 -8.46
C LEU A 435 3.50 -24.47 -8.20
N SER A 436 2.47 -23.63 -8.11
CA SER A 436 1.07 -24.04 -8.07
C SER A 436 0.38 -23.58 -9.35
N LYS A 437 -0.94 -23.73 -9.42
CA LYS A 437 -1.72 -23.27 -10.56
C LYS A 437 -2.87 -22.40 -10.11
N ASP A 438 -3.14 -21.35 -10.87
CA ASP A 438 -4.35 -20.55 -10.70
C ASP A 438 -5.60 -21.28 -11.22
N ASP A 439 -6.76 -20.64 -11.09
CA ASP A 439 -8.05 -21.16 -11.55
C ASP A 439 -8.11 -21.37 -13.09
N ASN A 440 -7.23 -20.69 -13.83
CA ASN A 440 -7.07 -20.83 -15.28
C ASN A 440 -5.99 -21.87 -15.65
N ASN A 441 -5.47 -22.61 -14.67
CA ASN A 441 -4.43 -23.62 -14.81
C ASN A 441 -3.08 -23.05 -15.35
N GLN A 442 -2.85 -21.75 -15.19
CA GLN A 442 -1.56 -21.08 -15.38
C GLN A 442 -0.67 -21.32 -14.16
N GLU A 443 0.62 -21.49 -14.40
CA GLU A 443 1.58 -21.71 -13.32
C GLU A 443 1.84 -20.41 -12.56
N ILE A 444 1.73 -20.46 -11.23
CA ILE A 444 2.01 -19.33 -10.35
C ILE A 444 3.08 -19.70 -9.33
N ARG A 445 3.91 -18.73 -8.95
CA ARG A 445 4.88 -18.89 -7.86
C ARG A 445 4.20 -18.60 -6.54
N SER A 446 4.26 -19.53 -5.60
CA SER A 446 3.79 -19.36 -4.22
C SER A 446 4.96 -19.36 -3.26
N LEU A 447 4.95 -18.43 -2.30
CA LEU A 447 6.00 -18.28 -1.30
C LEU A 447 6.15 -19.57 -0.48
N ASN A 448 7.37 -20.12 -0.47
CA ASN A 448 7.77 -21.19 0.42
C ASN A 448 9.17 -20.90 0.97
N ILE A 449 9.25 -20.58 2.26
CA ILE A 449 10.53 -20.22 2.86
C ILE A 449 11.39 -21.45 3.22
N THR A 450 10.82 -22.64 3.22
CA THR A 450 11.51 -23.86 3.68
C THR A 450 12.77 -24.16 2.87
N ASN A 451 12.72 -23.93 1.56
CA ASN A 451 13.77 -24.36 0.64
C ASN A 451 15.08 -23.57 0.78
N PHE A 452 14.99 -22.27 1.09
CA PHE A 452 16.17 -21.43 1.24
C PHE A 452 16.55 -21.14 2.68
N VAL A 453 15.79 -21.57 3.70
CA VAL A 453 16.18 -21.37 5.11
C VAL A 453 16.70 -22.66 5.79
N GLN A 454 16.71 -23.82 5.11
CA GLN A 454 17.36 -25.06 5.59
C GLN A 454 18.90 -25.03 5.62
#